data_AF-A0A3D3BT88-F1
#
_entry.id   AF-A0A3D3BT88-F1
#
_cell.length_a   1.000
_cell.length_b   1.000
_cell.length_c   1.000
_cell.angle_alpha   90.00
_cell.angle_beta   90.00
_cell.angle_gamma   90.00
#
_symmetry.space_group_name_H-M   'P 1'
#
loop_
_entity.id
_entity.type
_entity.pdbx_description
1 polymer ?
#
loop_
_entity_poly.entity_id
_entity_poly.type
_entity_poly.pdbx_seq_one_letter_code
_entity_poly.pdbx_strand_id
1 'polypeptide(L)'
;ETGVVDMLADLGHPYDPYEGIPLEVGYITASSPPIVVNDTIVVGNSAEQGYLQARVENVPGDILAYDRVTGDFKWKFNVIPRPGEYGHETWENDA
;
A
#
# COMPACT_ATOMS: atom_id res chain seq x y z
N GLU A 1 -11.41 5.36 20.68
CA GLU A 1 -11.02 5.21 19.26
C GLU A 1 -12.24 4.89 18.42
N THR A 2 -12.25 5.28 17.16
CA THR A 2 -13.38 5.11 16.23
C THR A 2 -13.38 3.75 15.53
N GLY A 3 -12.34 2.93 15.73
CA GLY A 3 -12.14 1.67 15.00
C GLY A 3 -11.74 1.89 13.53
N VAL A 4 -11.22 3.07 13.20
CA VAL A 4 -10.77 3.44 11.85
C VAL A 4 -9.25 3.47 11.83
N VAL A 5 -8.66 2.83 10.82
CA VAL A 5 -7.23 2.85 10.53
C VAL A 5 -7.01 3.67 9.26
N ASP A 6 -6.14 4.66 9.33
CA ASP A 6 -5.69 5.42 8.16
C ASP A 6 -4.54 4.66 7.49
N MET A 7 -4.84 4.00 6.37
CA MET A 7 -3.83 3.21 5.65
C MET A 7 -2.82 4.06 4.87
N LEU A 8 -3.13 5.32 4.56
CA LEU A 8 -2.21 6.19 3.84
C LEU A 8 -1.03 6.58 4.71
N ALA A 9 -1.22 6.66 6.03
CA ALA A 9 -0.19 6.90 7.03
C ALA A 9 0.99 5.93 6.92
N ASP A 10 0.70 4.65 6.66
CA ASP A 10 1.69 3.57 6.69
C ASP A 10 2.13 3.11 5.29
N LEU A 11 1.53 3.65 4.22
CA LEU A 11 1.90 3.30 2.85
C LEU A 11 3.30 3.84 2.48
N GLY A 12 3.72 4.94 3.11
CA GLY A 12 5.06 5.52 2.95
C GLY A 12 5.17 6.58 1.85
N HIS A 13 4.07 7.24 1.52
CA HIS A 13 4.03 8.36 0.58
C HIS A 13 3.60 9.65 1.29
N PRO A 14 4.08 10.83 0.85
CA PRO A 14 3.46 12.08 1.25
C PRO A 14 1.97 12.04 0.91
N TYR A 15 1.13 12.37 1.88
CA TYR A 15 -0.32 12.34 1.72
C TYR A 15 -0.95 13.46 2.55
N ASP A 16 -2.13 13.88 2.13
CA ASP A 16 -3.06 14.70 2.90
C ASP A 16 -4.22 13.81 3.40
N PRO A 17 -4.65 13.93 4.67
CA PRO A 17 -5.75 13.09 5.20
C PRO A 17 -7.10 13.28 4.49
N TYR A 18 -7.31 14.38 3.78
CA TYR A 18 -8.54 14.70 3.07
C TYR A 18 -8.41 14.53 1.56
N GLU A 19 -7.25 14.89 1.00
CA GLU A 19 -7.01 14.88 -0.46
C GLU A 19 -6.22 13.64 -0.93
N GLY A 20 -5.65 12.86 -0.02
CA GLY A 20 -4.90 11.65 -0.33
C GLY A 20 -3.48 11.91 -0.85
N ILE A 21 -2.99 11.02 -1.71
CA ILE A 21 -1.66 11.12 -2.33
C ILE A 21 -1.73 12.10 -3.52
N PRO A 22 -0.73 12.98 -3.72
CA PRO A 22 -0.68 13.86 -4.88
C PRO A 22 -0.80 13.06 -6.20
N LEU A 23 -1.63 13.54 -7.13
CA LEU A 23 -1.92 12.83 -8.38
C LEU A 23 -0.67 12.66 -9.26
N GLU A 24 0.34 13.53 -9.13
CA GLU A 24 1.64 13.38 -9.77
C GLU A 24 2.44 12.18 -9.25
N VAL A 25 2.19 11.72 -8.01
CA VAL A 25 2.75 10.50 -7.42
C VAL A 25 1.88 9.30 -7.72
N GLY A 26 0.56 9.46 -7.77
CA GLY A 26 -0.39 8.48 -8.30
C GLY A 26 -1.72 8.37 -7.59
N TYR A 27 -2.47 7.33 -7.98
CA TYR A 27 -3.78 7.04 -7.41
C TYR A 27 -3.87 5.59 -6.97
N ILE A 28 -4.21 5.40 -5.70
CA ILE A 28 -4.30 4.11 -5.02
C ILE A 28 -5.50 4.11 -4.09
N THR A 29 -6.20 2.99 -4.06
CA THR A 29 -7.42 2.78 -3.28
C THR A 29 -7.45 1.36 -2.73
N ALA A 30 -8.51 0.97 -2.04
CA ALA A 30 -8.80 -0.42 -1.72
C ALA A 30 -10.30 -0.67 -1.97
N SER A 31 -10.62 -1.61 -2.85
CA SER A 31 -12.00 -1.96 -3.21
C SER A 31 -12.42 -3.36 -2.75
N SER A 32 -11.44 -4.16 -2.31
CA SER A 32 -11.65 -5.53 -1.85
C SER A 32 -11.68 -5.62 -0.32
N PRO A 33 -12.46 -6.55 0.26
CA PRO A 33 -12.39 -6.83 1.69
C PRO A 33 -10.99 -7.32 2.08
N PRO A 34 -10.47 -6.96 3.28
CA PRO A 34 -9.23 -7.53 3.77
C PRO A 34 -9.40 -9.00 4.14
N ILE A 35 -8.28 -9.73 4.21
CA ILE A 35 -8.24 -11.08 4.79
C ILE A 35 -7.69 -11.01 6.21
N VAL A 36 -8.23 -11.83 7.12
CA VAL A 36 -7.71 -11.98 8.48
C VAL A 36 -6.99 -13.31 8.60
N VAL A 37 -5.72 -13.26 9.00
CA VAL A 37 -4.89 -14.44 9.26
C VAL A 37 -4.33 -14.31 10.68
N ASN A 38 -4.77 -15.20 11.57
CA ASN A 38 -4.53 -15.08 13.02
C ASN A 38 -4.94 -13.69 13.54
N ASP A 39 -4.07 -13.01 14.28
CA ASP A 39 -4.28 -11.65 14.80
C ASP A 39 -3.81 -10.54 13.84
N THR A 40 -3.86 -10.81 12.52
CA THR A 40 -3.39 -9.86 11.49
C THR A 40 -4.45 -9.65 10.43
N ILE A 41 -4.84 -8.39 10.22
CA ILE A 41 -5.63 -7.94 9.08
C ILE A 41 -4.63 -7.63 7.95
N VAL A 42 -4.77 -8.27 6.80
CA VAL A 42 -3.93 -8.05 5.62
C VAL A 42 -4.77 -7.36 4.55
N VAL A 43 -4.33 -6.18 4.13
CA VAL A 43 -5.05 -5.32 3.19
C VAL A 43 -4.21 -5.12 1.94
N GLY A 44 -4.75 -5.54 0.81
CA GLY A 44 -4.20 -5.21 -0.51
C GLY A 44 -4.68 -3.85 -0.99
N ASN A 45 -4.37 -3.52 -2.23
CA ASN A 45 -4.75 -2.26 -2.83
C ASN A 45 -5.41 -2.44 -4.20
N SER A 46 -5.85 -1.32 -4.75
CA SER A 46 -6.44 -1.19 -6.07
C SER A 46 -5.91 0.09 -6.67
N ALA A 47 -5.19 -0.03 -7.78
CA ALA A 47 -4.83 1.11 -8.61
C ALA A 47 -6.06 1.65 -9.35
N GLU A 48 -5.95 2.86 -9.90
CA GLU A 48 -6.96 3.46 -10.78
C GLU A 48 -7.44 2.46 -11.85
N GLN A 49 -8.75 2.27 -11.90
CA GLN A 49 -9.40 1.27 -12.74
C GLN A 49 -9.83 1.92 -14.05
N GLY A 50 -9.10 1.68 -15.15
CA GLY A 50 -9.55 2.12 -16.47
C GLY A 50 -8.46 2.21 -17.52
N TYR A 51 -8.85 2.00 -18.78
CA TYR A 51 -8.03 2.04 -19.99
C TYR A 51 -7.34 3.39 -20.29
N LEU A 52 -7.48 4.39 -19.42
CA LEU A 52 -6.99 5.75 -19.60
C LEU A 52 -6.04 6.13 -18.45
N GLN A 53 -5.00 5.33 -18.24
CA GLN A 53 -3.95 5.73 -17.30
C GLN A 53 -3.28 7.01 -17.82
N ALA A 54 -3.20 8.04 -16.99
CA ALA A 54 -2.55 9.30 -17.36
C ALA A 54 -1.02 9.17 -17.53
N ARG A 55 -0.44 8.03 -17.13
CA ARG A 55 1.01 7.78 -17.05
C ARG A 55 1.34 6.29 -16.97
N VAL A 56 2.63 5.98 -17.10
CA VAL A 56 3.16 4.61 -17.09
C VAL A 56 3.36 4.09 -15.67
N GLU A 57 3.97 4.90 -14.79
CA GLU A 57 4.26 4.52 -13.41
C GLU A 57 3.05 4.74 -12.50
N ASN A 58 2.91 3.90 -11.46
CA ASN A 58 1.92 4.14 -10.41
C ASN A 58 2.46 3.96 -8.98
N VAL A 59 1.66 4.36 -7.97
CA VAL A 59 1.96 4.02 -6.56
C VAL A 59 2.11 2.50 -6.46
N PRO A 60 3.21 2.00 -5.87
CA PRO A 60 3.42 0.57 -5.75
C PRO A 60 2.27 -0.18 -5.06
N GLY A 61 2.10 -1.42 -5.50
CA GLY A 61 1.13 -2.42 -5.05
C GLY A 61 1.22 -2.86 -3.58
N ASP A 62 1.87 -2.10 -2.70
CA ASP A 62 2.33 -2.59 -1.40
C ASP A 62 1.18 -3.08 -0.52
N ILE A 63 1.43 -4.19 0.19
CA ILE A 63 0.44 -4.85 1.06
C ILE A 63 0.71 -4.42 2.50
N LEU A 64 -0.33 -3.97 3.19
CA LEU A 64 -0.24 -3.50 4.57
C LEU A 64 -0.88 -4.49 5.54
N ALA A 65 -0.34 -4.53 6.75
CA ALA A 65 -0.84 -5.40 7.80
C ALA A 65 -1.00 -4.67 9.12
N TYR A 66 -2.12 -4.97 9.79
CA TYR A 66 -2.53 -4.33 11.04
C TYR A 66 -2.94 -5.36 12.09
N ASP A 67 -2.81 -4.99 13.35
CA ASP A 67 -3.32 -5.80 14.45
C ASP A 67 -4.86 -5.79 14.44
N ARG A 68 -5.48 -6.98 14.61
CA ARG A 68 -6.94 -7.08 14.50
C ARG A 68 -7.70 -6.41 15.66
N VAL A 69 -7.04 -6.19 16.79
CA VAL A 69 -7.65 -5.65 18.01
C VAL A 69 -7.36 -4.16 18.12
N THR A 70 -6.10 -3.76 17.99
CA THR A 70 -5.70 -2.36 18.19
C THR A 70 -5.75 -1.53 16.90
N GLY A 71 -5.63 -2.17 15.73
CA GLY A 71 -5.44 -1.47 14.47
C GLY A 71 -4.02 -0.94 14.28
N ASP A 72 -3.08 -1.26 15.18
CA ASP A 72 -1.69 -0.84 15.07
C ASP A 72 -1.04 -1.42 13.82
N PHE A 73 -0.23 -0.61 13.15
CA PHE A 73 0.58 -1.06 12.02
C PHE A 73 1.58 -2.14 12.47
N LYS A 74 1.61 -3.25 11.73
CA LYS A 74 2.51 -4.39 11.99
C LYS A 74 3.65 -4.46 11.00
N TRP A 75 3.32 -4.47 9.71
CA TRP A 75 4.31 -4.57 8.64
C TRP A 75 3.74 -4.11 7.30
N LYS A 76 4.67 -3.77 6.41
CA LYS A 76 4.42 -3.55 4.99
C LYS A 76 5.23 -4.55 4.19
N PHE A 77 4.62 -5.14 3.18
CA PHE A 77 5.30 -5.94 2.18
C PHE A 77 5.42 -5.10 0.90
N ASN A 78 6.66 -4.73 0.55
CA ASN A 78 6.94 -4.04 -0.70
C ASN A 78 6.79 -5.04 -1.84
N VAL A 79 5.86 -4.78 -2.77
CA VAL A 79 5.64 -5.69 -3.91
C VAL A 79 6.77 -5.58 -4.93
N ILE A 80 7.33 -4.37 -5.06
CA ILE A 80 8.59 -4.12 -5.78
C ILE A 80 9.70 -4.13 -4.73
N PRO A 81 10.64 -5.11 -4.76
CA PRO A 81 11.60 -5.32 -3.68
C PRO A 81 12.65 -4.22 -3.59
N ARG A 82 12.90 -3.74 -2.38
CA ARG A 82 13.91 -2.70 -2.09
C ARG A 82 15.29 -3.32 -1.85
N PRO A 83 16.38 -2.52 -1.94
CA PRO A 83 17.71 -2.99 -1.59
C PRO A 83 17.75 -3.66 -0.21
N GLY A 84 18.16 -4.93 -0.18
CA GLY A 84 18.20 -5.77 1.02
C GLY A 84 16.99 -6.68 1.22
N GLU A 85 15.95 -6.58 0.40
CA GLU A 85 14.80 -7.50 0.41
C GLU A 85 15.03 -8.72 -0.48
N TYR A 86 14.37 -9.83 -0.13
CA TYR A 86 14.48 -11.09 -0.87
C TYR A 86 14.07 -10.91 -2.34
N GLY A 87 14.90 -11.38 -3.26
CA GLY A 87 14.64 -11.33 -4.69
C GLY A 87 14.97 -9.98 -5.33
N HIS A 88 15.42 -8.97 -4.58
CA HIS A 88 15.86 -7.70 -5.14
C HIS A 88 16.98 -7.89 -6.17
N GLU A 89 17.88 -8.86 -5.95
CA GLU A 89 18.99 -9.18 -6.85
C GLU A 89 18.56 -9.70 -8.23
N THR A 90 17.27 -10.04 -8.40
CA THR A 90 16.73 -10.48 -9.69
C THR A 90 16.14 -9.33 -10.51
N TRP A 91 16.11 -8.11 -9.97
CA TRP A 91 15.57 -6.93 -10.64
C TRP A 91 16.71 -6.07 -11.24
N GLU A 92 16.40 -5.33 -12.31
CA GLU A 92 17.34 -4.40 -12.94
C GLU A 92 17.34 -3.04 -12.24
N ASN A 93 18.43 -2.28 -12.35
CA ASN A 93 18.53 -0.87 -11.92
C ASN A 93 18.30 -0.59 -10.43
N ASP A 94 18.64 -1.54 -9.54
CA ASP A 94 18.45 -1.41 -8.09
C ASP A 94 16.99 -1.04 -7.70
N ALA A 95 16.03 -1.50 -8.52
CA ALA A 95 14.62 -1.10 -8.47
C ALA A 95 13.69 -2.30 -8.38
#